data_AF-A0A519VHB3-F1
#
_entry.id   AF-A0A519VHB3-F1
#
_cell.length_a   1.000
_cell.length_b   1.000
_cell.length_c   1.000
_cell.angle_alpha   90.00
_cell.angle_beta   90.00
_cell.angle_gamma   90.00
#
_symmetry.space_group_name_H-M   'P 1'
#
loop_
_entity.id
_entity.type
_entity.pdbx_description
1 polymer ?
#
loop_
_entity_poly.entity_id
_entity_poly.type
_entity_poly.pdbx_seq_one_letter_code
_entity_poly.pdbx_strand_id
1 'polypeptide(L)' 'MLYPENCQERLGFNEVRQMVHQHCLSTMGQALVAKMQVMTKFDQINKFLRQTSEFKSILENQEPLQISTFFDIKIL' A
#
# COMPACT_ATOMS: atom_id res chain seq x y z
N MET A 1 -1.87 -18.83 14.99
CA MET A 1 -0.91 -17.78 14.56
C MET A 1 0.16 -17.66 15.64
N LEU A 2 1.45 -17.54 15.29
CA LEU A 2 2.53 -17.37 16.29
C LEU A 2 2.61 -15.93 16.87
N TYR A 3 1.81 -15.00 16.33
CA TYR A 3 1.84 -13.58 16.70
C TYR A 3 0.60 -13.18 17.50
N PRO A 4 0.74 -12.28 18.49
CA PRO A 4 -0.39 -11.69 19.21
C PRO A 4 -1.36 -10.95 18.28
N GLU A 5 -2.64 -10.88 18.67
CA GLU A 5 -3.67 -10.19 17.89
C GLU A 5 -3.37 -8.70 17.69
N ASN A 6 -2.73 -8.07 18.68
CA ASN A 6 -2.32 -6.65 18.64
C ASN A 6 -0.98 -6.39 17.94
N CYS A 7 -0.41 -7.37 17.23
CA CYS A 7 0.87 -7.21 16.56
C CYS A 7 0.86 -6.03 15.55
N GLN A 8 -0.26 -5.81 14.84
CA GLN A 8 -0.36 -4.74 13.85
C GLN A 8 -0.22 -3.34 14.48
N GLU A 9 -0.91 -3.15 15.60
CA GLU A 9 -0.89 -1.90 16.35
C GLU A 9 0.50 -1.66 16.96
N ARG A 10 1.08 -2.69 17.59
CA ARG A 10 2.41 -2.57 18.21
C ARG A 10 3.54 -2.32 17.22
N LEU A 11 3.38 -2.74 15.96
CA LEU A 11 4.34 -2.49 14.88
C LEU A 11 4.15 -1.12 14.20
N GLY A 12 3.15 -0.34 14.59
CA GLY A 12 2.85 0.94 13.95
C GLY A 12 2.21 0.82 12.56
N PHE A 13 1.62 -0.34 12.23
CA PHE A 13 1.08 -0.59 10.90
C PHE A 13 -0.17 0.25 10.62
N ASN A 14 -0.91 0.63 11.66
CA ASN A 14 -2.10 1.46 11.54
C ASN A 14 -1.75 2.89 11.11
N GLU A 15 -0.69 3.46 11.68
CA GLU A 15 -0.18 4.79 11.39
C GLU A 15 0.31 4.87 9.94
N VAL A 16 1.09 3.86 9.51
CA VAL A 16 1.54 3.76 8.11
C VAL A 16 0.34 3.66 7.17
N ARG A 17 -0.65 2.82 7.50
CA ARG A 17 -1.87 2.69 6.68
C ARG A 17 -2.63 4.00 6.57
N GLN A 18 -2.74 4.75 7.67
CA GLN A 18 -3.39 6.06 7.69
C GLN A 18 -2.64 7.08 6.84
N MET A 19 -1.31 7.13 6.95
CA MET A 19 -0.49 8.02 6.11
C MET A 19 -0.67 7.71 4.63
N VAL A 20 -0.59 6.43 4.24
CA VAL A 20 -0.78 6.02 2.83
C VAL A 20 -2.20 6.37 2.34
N HIS A 21 -3.22 6.17 3.18
CA HIS A 21 -4.60 6.52 2.84
C HIS A 21 -4.75 8.03 2.56
N GLN A 22 -4.13 8.88 3.38
CA GLN A 22 -4.18 10.34 3.21
C GLN A 22 -3.46 10.83 1.95
N HIS A 23 -2.43 10.11 1.50
CA HIS A 23 -1.68 10.44 0.28
C HIS A 23 -2.27 9.81 -1.00
N CYS A 24 -3.38 9.06 -0.90
CA CYS A 24 -4.05 8.51 -2.07
C CYS A 24 -4.68 9.62 -2.92
N LEU A 25 -4.40 9.58 -4.22
CA LEU A 25 -4.91 10.55 -5.21
C LEU A 25 -6.35 10.27 -5.68
N SER A 26 -6.94 9.15 -5.28
CA SER A 26 -8.31 8.76 -5.67
C SER A 26 -9.04 7.99 -4.56
N THR A 27 -10.37 8.07 -4.61
CA THR A 27 -11.29 7.28 -3.76
C THR A 27 -11.08 5.77 -3.93
N MET A 28 -10.78 5.33 -5.15
CA MET A 28 -10.41 3.94 -5.42
C MET A 28 -9.14 3.54 -4.68
N GLY A 29 -8.10 4.38 -4.70
CA GLY A 29 -6.86 4.15 -3.95
C GLY A 29 -7.11 4.06 -2.44
N GLN A 30 -7.90 4.98 -1.89
CA GLN A 30 -8.32 4.96 -0.50
C GLN A 30 -9.04 3.65 -0.13
N ALA A 31 -9.97 3.19 -0.97
CA ALA A 31 -10.68 1.94 -0.75
C ALA A 31 -9.78 0.70 -0.82
N LEU A 32 -8.71 0.72 -1.63
CA LEU A 32 -7.71 -0.36 -1.66
C LEU A 32 -6.87 -0.36 -0.37
N VAL A 33 -6.43 0.81 0.10
CA VAL A 33 -5.66 0.94 1.35
C VAL A 33 -6.49 0.48 2.56
N ALA A 34 -7.77 0.84 2.60
CA ALA A 34 -8.69 0.41 3.66
C ALA A 34 -8.84 -1.12 3.75
N LYS A 35 -8.59 -1.85 2.66
CA LYS A 35 -8.66 -3.32 2.60
C LYS A 35 -7.34 -4.02 2.89
N MET A 36 -6.25 -3.28 3.15
CA MET A 36 -4.96 -3.88 3.46
C MET A 36 -5.02 -4.70 4.74
N GLN A 37 -4.47 -5.90 4.70
CA GLN A 37 -4.40 -6.82 5.82
C GLN A 37 -2.96 -7.28 6.03
N VAL A 38 -2.61 -7.60 7.28
CA VAL A 38 -1.30 -8.19 7.56
C VAL A 38 -1.21 -9.57 6.93
N MET A 39 -0.05 -9.82 6.34
CA MET A 39 0.26 -11.05 5.63
C MET A 39 1.20 -11.91 6.48
N THR A 40 1.11 -13.22 6.30
CA THR A 40 1.97 -14.19 7.01
C THR A 40 2.83 -15.03 6.09
N LYS A 41 2.56 -15.03 4.78
CA LYS A 41 3.31 -15.80 3.79
C LYS A 41 4.58 -15.05 3.37
N PHE A 42 5.73 -15.54 3.84
CA PHE A 42 7.04 -14.93 3.61
C PHE A 42 7.31 -14.58 2.15
N ASP A 43 7.14 -15.52 1.21
CA ASP A 43 7.43 -15.29 -0.21
C ASP A 43 6.61 -14.15 -0.80
N GLN A 44 5.36 -14.02 -0.37
CA GLN A 44 4.45 -12.98 -0.86
C GLN A 44 4.82 -11.62 -0.26
N ILE A 45 5.16 -11.58 1.04
CA ILE A 45 5.68 -10.38 1.71
C ILE A 45 6.95 -9.91 1.01
N ASN A 46 7.92 -10.81 0.81
CA ASN A 46 9.19 -10.50 0.17
C ASN A 46 9.01 -10.03 -1.29
N LYS A 47 8.04 -10.60 -2.02
CA LYS A 47 7.69 -10.13 -3.36
C LYS A 47 7.17 -8.69 -3.32
N PHE A 48 6.19 -8.39 -2.46
CA PHE A 48 5.61 -7.04 -2.40
C PHE A 48 6.61 -5.99 -1.91
N LEU A 49 7.44 -6.31 -0.91
CA LEU A 49 8.50 -5.40 -0.46
C LEU A 49 9.49 -5.05 -1.59
N ARG A 50 9.91 -6.05 -2.39
CA ARG A 50 10.78 -5.80 -3.56
C ARG A 50 10.10 -4.92 -4.60
N GLN A 51 8.84 -5.22 -4.95
CA GLN A 51 8.08 -4.42 -5.90
C GLN A 51 7.89 -2.97 -5.43
N THR A 52 7.60 -2.76 -4.13
CA THR A 52 7.51 -1.42 -3.54
C THR A 52 8.85 -0.69 -3.59
N SER A 53 9.96 -1.38 -3.30
CA SER A 53 11.31 -0.79 -3.38
C SER A 53 11.68 -0.41 -4.81
N GLU A 54 11.40 -1.27 -5.79
CA GLU A 54 11.62 -0.97 -7.20
C GLU A 54 10.76 0.23 -7.65
N PHE A 55 9.48 0.24 -7.28
CA PHE A 55 8.58 1.33 -7.64
C PHE A 55 9.04 2.66 -7.03
N LYS A 56 9.48 2.66 -5.77
CA LYS A 56 10.09 3.85 -5.14
C LYS A 56 11.32 4.32 -5.92
N SER A 57 12.23 3.40 -6.26
CA SER A 57 13.43 3.73 -7.04
C SER A 57 13.09 4.33 -8.40
N ILE A 58 12.06 3.81 -9.08
CA ILE A 58 11.56 4.37 -10.35
C ILE A 58 11.09 5.82 -10.14
N LEU A 59 10.29 6.08 -9.10
CA LEU A 59 9.79 7.43 -8.81
C LEU A 59 10.91 8.43 -8.46
N GLU A 60 11.99 7.98 -7.82
CA GLU A 60 13.11 8.84 -7.42
C GLU A 60 14.13 9.10 -8.55
N ASN A 61 14.32 8.13 -9.45
CA ASN A 61 15.40 8.15 -10.44
C ASN A 61 14.94 8.32 -11.90
N GLN A 62 13.63 8.28 -12.17
CA GLN A 62 13.09 8.43 -13.53
C GLN A 62 12.15 9.65 -13.62
N GLU A 63 11.75 9.98 -14.85
CA GLU A 63 10.76 11.01 -15.10
C GLU A 63 9.46 10.73 -14.30
N PRO A 64 8.82 11.76 -13.71
CA PRO A 64 7.58 11.59 -12.96
C PRO A 64 6.54 10.83 -13.80
N LEU A 65 5.97 9.76 -13.23
CA LEU A 65 4.87 9.07 -13.87
C LEU A 65 3.72 10.07 -14.05
N GLN A 66 3.34 10.34 -15.30
CA GLN A 66 2.18 11.20 -15.62
C GLN A 66 0.89 10.45 -15.35
N ILE A 67 0.60 10.19 -14.07
CA ILE A 67 -0.63 9.53 -13.63
C ILE A 67 -1.68 10.61 -13.43
N SER A 68 -2.32 11.03 -14.52
CA SER A 68 -3.30 12.12 -14.52
C SER A 68 -4.68 11.62 -14.97
N THR A 69 -5.18 10.52 -14.42
CA THR A 69 -6.61 10.14 -14.45
C THR A 69 -6.81 8.84 -13.68
N PHE A 70 -7.58 8.88 -12.60
CA PHE A 70 -8.06 7.69 -11.91
C PHE A 70 -9.55 7.54 -12.21
N PHE A 71 -9.91 6.55 -13.01
CA PHE A 71 -11.32 6.23 -13.26
C PHE A 71 -11.79 5.24 -12.21
N ASP A 72 -12.86 5.59 -11.51
CA ASP A 72 -13.55 4.65 -10.64
C ASP A 72 -14.42 3.72 -11.50
N ILE A 73 -13.86 2.57 -11.85
CA ILE A 73 -14.54 1.53 -12.67
C ILE A 73 -15.79 0.96 -12.01
N LYS A 74 -16.08 1.28 -10.74
CA LYS A 74 -17.32 0.86 -10.07
C LYS A 74 -18.51 1.77 -10.32
N ILE A 75 -18.28 2.94 -10.94
CA ILE A 75 -19.31 3.92 -11.30
C ILE A 75 -19.80 3.71 -12.75
N LEU A 76 -19.19 2.77 -13.48
CA LEU A 76 -19.66 2.24 -14.78
C LEU A 76 -20.54 1.00 -14.56
#